data_AF-A0A835WVV5-F1
#
_entry.id   AF-A0A835WVV5-F1
#
_cell.length_a   1.000
_cell.length_b   1.000
_cell.length_c   1.000
_cell.angle_alpha   90.00
_cell.angle_beta   90.00
_cell.angle_gamma   90.00
#
_symmetry.space_group_name_H-M   'P 1'
#
loop_
_entity.id
_entity.type
_entity.pdbx_description
1 polymer ?
#
loop_
_entity_poly.entity_id
_entity_poly.type
_entity_poly.pdbx_seq_one_letter_code
_entity_poly.pdbx_strand_id
1 'polypeptide(L)'
;MVMLEDIRTAKACGADGVVFGALRHDGTVDTVTTGLLWNLANDLSLDATFHRAFDMTPDPIAALDALMLIGVPRVLTSGGAPSALEGADALAELVQRGHGRITVLAGGGVTPGTAGELVRRCRLRELHSTAKRVERSAMLYRRPGMSMVSARAPQDWEWTVADERLVRGLLEAVAEAAAEACE
;
A
#
# COMPACT_ATOMS: atom_id res chain seq x y z
N MET A 1 2.72 -13.98 19.42
CA MET A 1 2.62 -12.63 18.82
C MET A 1 1.27 -12.53 18.13
N VAL A 2 0.48 -11.48 18.38
CA VAL A 2 -0.89 -11.32 17.84
C VAL A 2 -0.90 -11.39 16.31
N MET A 3 0.03 -10.71 15.64
CA MET A 3 0.13 -10.72 14.17
C MET A 3 0.28 -12.13 13.56
N LEU A 4 0.97 -13.07 14.23
CA LEU A 4 1.07 -14.45 13.72
C LEU A 4 -0.28 -15.16 13.78
N GLU A 5 -1.07 -14.89 14.82
CA GLU A 5 -2.40 -15.48 14.97
C GLU A 5 -3.41 -14.87 14.00
N ASP A 6 -3.30 -13.57 13.74
CA ASP A 6 -4.11 -12.89 12.72
C ASP A 6 -3.81 -13.44 11.32
N ILE A 7 -2.56 -13.78 10.99
CA ILE A 7 -2.23 -14.44 9.72
C ILE A 7 -2.91 -15.81 9.60
N ARG A 8 -2.88 -16.64 10.66
CA ARG A 8 -3.58 -17.93 10.66
C ARG A 8 -5.08 -17.77 10.50
N THR A 9 -5.64 -16.80 11.22
CA THR A 9 -7.06 -16.48 11.17
C THR A 9 -7.47 -15.99 9.79
N ALA A 10 -6.67 -15.10 9.17
CA ALA A 10 -6.89 -14.63 7.81
C ALA A 10 -6.91 -15.79 6.81
N LYS A 11 -5.96 -16.73 6.90
CA LYS A 11 -5.97 -17.93 6.06
C LYS A 11 -7.22 -18.76 6.28
N ALA A 12 -7.60 -19.00 7.53
CA ALA A 12 -8.80 -19.78 7.87
C ALA A 12 -10.10 -19.14 7.35
N CYS A 13 -10.13 -17.81 7.26
CA CYS A 13 -11.22 -17.03 6.67
C CYS A 13 -11.15 -16.95 5.13
N GLY A 14 -10.18 -17.58 4.47
CA GLY A 14 -10.08 -17.65 3.02
C GLY A 14 -9.30 -16.51 2.37
N ALA A 15 -8.42 -15.80 3.10
CA ALA A 15 -7.56 -14.80 2.49
C ALA A 15 -6.56 -15.42 1.49
N ASP A 16 -6.30 -14.70 0.39
CA ASP A 16 -5.26 -15.05 -0.60
C ASP A 16 -3.89 -14.47 -0.27
N GLY A 17 -3.86 -13.43 0.58
CA GLY A 17 -2.62 -12.76 0.97
C GLY A 17 -2.78 -11.90 2.21
N VAL A 18 -1.64 -11.45 2.74
CA VAL A 18 -1.55 -10.62 3.95
C VAL A 18 -0.63 -9.42 3.74
N VAL A 19 -0.86 -8.36 4.52
CA VAL A 19 -0.10 -7.12 4.45
C VAL A 19 0.40 -6.79 5.84
N PHE A 20 1.71 -6.58 6.01
CA PHE A 20 2.33 -6.33 7.30
C PHE A 20 3.61 -5.49 7.15
N GLY A 21 4.24 -5.11 8.25
CA GLY A 21 5.59 -4.55 8.24
C GLY A 21 6.05 -4.19 9.64
N ALA A 22 7.31 -4.47 9.93
CA ALA A 22 7.91 -4.23 11.24
C ALA A 22 9.24 -3.50 11.07
N LEU A 23 9.43 -2.45 11.88
CA LEU A 23 10.66 -1.69 11.95
C LEU A 23 11.25 -1.77 13.36
N ARG A 24 12.56 -1.63 13.44
CA ARG A 24 13.31 -1.42 14.68
C ARG A 24 13.14 0.03 15.14
N HIS A 25 13.57 0.32 16.38
CA HIS A 25 13.51 1.66 16.95
C HIS A 25 14.30 2.72 16.17
N ASP A 26 15.32 2.30 15.41
CA ASP A 26 16.10 3.16 14.51
C ASP A 26 15.45 3.35 13.13
N GLY A 27 14.25 2.79 12.91
CA GLY A 27 13.52 2.88 11.65
C GLY A 27 13.97 1.89 10.58
N THR A 28 15.00 1.07 10.82
CA THR A 28 15.41 0.02 9.88
C THR A 28 14.44 -1.17 9.92
N VAL A 29 14.38 -1.96 8.85
CA VAL A 29 13.51 -3.16 8.80
C VAL A 29 13.89 -4.13 9.92
N ASP A 30 12.90 -4.52 10.74
CA ASP A 30 13.09 -5.61 11.69
C ASP A 30 13.07 -6.94 10.95
N THR A 31 14.26 -7.40 10.54
CA THR A 31 14.43 -8.60 9.74
C THR A 31 13.99 -9.87 10.45
N VAL A 32 14.09 -9.92 11.78
CA VAL A 32 13.66 -11.07 12.58
C VAL A 32 12.14 -11.17 12.58
N THR A 33 11.45 -10.09 12.97
CA THR A 33 9.98 -10.08 13.02
C THR A 33 9.38 -10.23 11.62
N THR A 34 9.93 -9.51 10.63
CA THR A 34 9.47 -9.58 9.23
C THR A 34 9.67 -10.99 8.67
N GLY A 35 10.80 -11.64 8.93
CA GLY A 35 11.07 -13.01 8.50
C GLY A 35 10.10 -14.02 9.13
N LEU A 36 9.77 -13.89 10.42
CA LEU A 36 8.79 -14.75 11.08
C LEU A 36 7.38 -14.63 10.46
N LEU A 37 6.94 -13.41 10.16
CA LEU A 37 5.65 -13.15 9.53
C LEU A 37 5.60 -13.70 8.10
N TRP A 38 6.66 -13.46 7.32
CA TRP A 38 6.77 -13.94 5.95
C TRP A 38 6.80 -15.47 5.89
N ASN A 39 7.64 -16.13 6.69
CA ASN A 39 7.77 -17.59 6.68
C ASN A 39 6.41 -18.25 6.97
N LEU A 40 5.67 -17.76 7.98
CA LEU A 40 4.33 -18.28 8.26
C LEU A 40 3.36 -18.04 7.10
N ALA A 41 3.34 -16.85 6.50
CA ALA A 41 2.47 -16.55 5.37
C ALA A 41 2.78 -17.47 4.17
N ASN A 42 4.05 -17.64 3.86
CA ASN A 42 4.52 -18.51 2.79
C ASN A 42 4.19 -19.98 3.03
N ASP A 43 4.38 -20.50 4.26
CA ASP A 43 4.02 -21.87 4.64
C ASP A 43 2.52 -22.13 4.47
N LEU A 44 1.69 -21.10 4.67
CA LEU A 44 0.24 -21.14 4.45
C LEU A 44 -0.18 -20.85 3.00
N SER A 45 0.78 -20.71 2.08
CA SER A 45 0.57 -20.35 0.67
C SER A 45 -0.26 -19.07 0.53
N LEU A 46 0.13 -18.03 1.26
CA LEU A 46 -0.42 -16.68 1.15
C LEU A 46 0.57 -15.78 0.42
N ASP A 47 0.06 -14.89 -0.44
CA ASP A 47 0.86 -13.74 -0.92
C ASP A 47 1.15 -12.78 0.25
N ALA A 48 2.20 -11.95 0.13
CA ALA A 48 2.57 -11.01 1.18
C ALA A 48 3.01 -9.65 0.63
N THR A 49 2.69 -8.57 1.34
CA THR A 49 3.17 -7.22 1.01
C THR A 49 3.70 -6.52 2.24
N PHE A 50 4.93 -6.00 2.16
CA PHE A 50 5.47 -5.09 3.17
C PHE A 50 4.83 -3.70 2.99
N HIS A 51 4.04 -3.25 3.95
CA HIS A 51 3.27 -2.00 3.82
C HIS A 51 4.12 -0.72 3.97
N ARG A 52 3.45 0.44 4.00
CA ARG A 52 4.03 1.78 4.09
C ARG A 52 4.90 2.09 5.32
N ALA A 53 5.11 1.15 6.24
CA ALA A 53 6.26 1.24 7.15
C ALA A 53 7.58 1.43 6.37
N PHE A 54 7.66 0.93 5.14
CA PHE A 54 8.81 1.18 4.26
C PHE A 54 9.11 2.68 4.07
N ASP A 55 8.07 3.51 3.92
CA ASP A 55 8.22 4.97 3.74
C ASP A 55 8.76 5.68 4.99
N MET A 56 8.81 4.99 6.13
CA MET A 56 9.33 5.50 7.40
C MET A 56 10.78 5.08 7.65
N THR A 57 11.40 4.36 6.70
CA THR A 57 12.79 3.92 6.80
C THR A 57 13.76 5.05 6.47
N PRO A 58 14.94 5.12 7.13
CA PRO A 58 15.92 6.17 6.86
C PRO A 58 16.68 5.97 5.54
N ASP A 59 16.78 4.72 5.06
CA ASP A 59 17.45 4.34 3.82
C ASP A 59 16.56 3.33 3.06
N PRO A 60 15.79 3.79 2.05
CA PRO A 60 14.91 2.94 1.26
C PRO A 60 15.65 1.84 0.47
N ILE A 61 16.89 2.09 0.04
CA ILE A 61 17.67 1.11 -0.72
C ILE A 61 18.10 -0.04 0.19
N ALA A 62 18.64 0.28 1.37
CA ALA A 62 18.98 -0.72 2.37
C ALA A 62 17.75 -1.50 2.86
N ALA A 63 16.61 -0.82 3.03
CA ALA A 63 15.34 -1.46 3.38
C ALA A 63 14.88 -2.44 2.29
N LEU A 64 14.95 -2.05 1.01
CA LEU A 64 14.57 -2.91 -0.11
C LEU A 64 15.47 -4.14 -0.18
N ASP A 65 16.78 -3.95 -0.03
CA ASP A 65 17.75 -5.04 -0.01
C ASP A 65 17.48 -6.03 1.14
N ALA A 66 17.11 -5.54 2.33
CA ALA A 66 16.72 -6.39 3.45
C ALA A 66 15.45 -7.21 3.16
N LEU A 67 14.43 -6.60 2.56
CA LEU A 67 13.20 -7.30 2.19
C LEU A 67 13.44 -8.36 1.10
N MET A 68 14.29 -8.06 0.12
CA MET A 68 14.71 -9.03 -0.90
C MET A 68 15.48 -10.20 -0.30
N LEU A 69 16.34 -9.95 0.69
CA LEU A 69 17.07 -11.01 1.39
C LEU A 69 16.14 -11.95 2.17
N ILE A 70 15.09 -11.40 2.79
CA ILE A 70 14.05 -12.19 3.47
C ILE A 70 13.18 -12.96 2.45
N GLY A 71 13.02 -12.41 1.24
CA GLY A 71 12.22 -12.99 0.17
C GLY A 71 10.76 -12.54 0.16
N VAL A 72 10.44 -11.38 0.77
CA VAL A 72 9.09 -10.80 0.71
C VAL A 72 8.77 -10.41 -0.74
N PRO A 73 7.62 -10.80 -1.31
CA PRO A 73 7.39 -10.68 -2.75
C PRO A 73 7.00 -9.27 -3.20
N ARG A 74 6.43 -8.44 -2.32
CA ARG A 74 5.94 -7.09 -2.68
C ARG A 74 6.20 -6.07 -1.58
N VAL A 75 6.45 -4.82 -1.96
CA VAL A 75 6.54 -3.65 -1.07
C VAL A 75 5.61 -2.53 -1.54
N LEU A 76 4.80 -1.98 -0.62
CA LEU A 76 3.94 -0.83 -0.83
C LEU A 76 4.62 0.44 -0.33
N THR A 77 4.83 1.41 -1.23
CA THR A 77 5.58 2.64 -0.92
C THR A 77 5.11 3.83 -1.76
N SER A 78 5.26 5.03 -1.22
CA SER A 78 5.15 6.31 -1.96
C SER A 78 6.51 6.83 -2.44
N GLY A 79 7.57 6.02 -2.37
CA GLY A 79 8.95 6.45 -2.59
C GLY A 79 9.51 7.26 -1.41
N GLY A 80 8.97 7.10 -0.20
CA GLY A 80 9.37 7.90 0.98
C GLY A 80 8.86 9.35 0.97
N ALA A 81 7.97 9.71 0.04
CA ALA A 81 7.40 11.05 -0.08
C ALA A 81 5.94 11.12 0.42
N PRO A 82 5.36 12.32 0.65
CA PRO A 82 3.95 12.47 1.04
C PRO A 82 2.96 11.82 0.04
N SER A 83 3.27 11.84 -1.25
CA SER A 83 2.52 11.18 -2.31
C SER A 83 3.44 10.39 -3.26
N ALA A 84 2.89 9.37 -3.93
CA ALA A 84 3.64 8.57 -4.89
C ALA A 84 4.17 9.41 -6.06
N LEU A 85 3.43 10.44 -6.49
CA LEU A 85 3.86 11.31 -7.58
C LEU A 85 5.06 12.16 -7.18
N GLU A 86 5.06 12.69 -5.94
CA GLU A 86 6.22 13.40 -5.39
C GLU A 86 7.44 12.49 -5.23
N GLY A 87 7.23 11.21 -4.90
CA GLY A 87 8.29 10.21 -4.78
C GLY A 87 8.61 9.43 -6.05
N ALA A 88 8.14 9.88 -7.22
CA ALA A 88 8.23 9.12 -8.46
C ALA A 88 9.68 8.76 -8.88
N ASP A 89 10.66 9.64 -8.64
CA ASP A 89 12.06 9.33 -8.95
C ASP A 89 12.61 8.20 -8.05
N ALA A 90 12.32 8.28 -6.74
CA ALA A 90 12.69 7.23 -5.81
C ALA A 90 11.97 5.90 -6.13
N LEU A 91 10.70 5.95 -6.52
CA LEU A 91 9.96 4.77 -6.98
C LEU A 91 10.64 4.13 -8.21
N ALA A 92 11.06 4.94 -9.18
CA ALA A 92 11.76 4.45 -10.37
C ALA A 92 13.09 3.77 -10.01
N GLU A 93 13.86 4.36 -9.08
CA GLU A 93 15.10 3.77 -8.56
C GLU A 93 14.83 2.43 -7.85
N LEU A 94 13.81 2.37 -6.99
CA LEU A 94 13.42 1.14 -6.28
C LEU A 94 12.99 0.03 -7.24
N VAL A 95 12.22 0.36 -8.27
CA VAL A 95 11.82 -0.60 -9.33
C VAL A 95 13.06 -1.16 -10.03
N GLN A 96 14.02 -0.29 -10.38
CA GLN A 96 15.26 -0.72 -11.01
C GLN A 96 16.10 -1.61 -10.07
N ARG A 97 16.25 -1.23 -8.79
CA ARG A 97 17.00 -1.98 -7.78
C ARG A 97 16.40 -3.35 -7.48
N GLY A 98 15.06 -3.43 -7.43
CA GLY A 98 14.33 -4.67 -7.21
C GLY A 98 14.60 -5.70 -8.30
N HIS A 99 14.82 -5.26 -9.54
CA HIS A 99 15.19 -6.09 -10.69
C HIS A 99 14.28 -7.33 -10.85
N GLY A 100 12.97 -7.15 -10.60
CA GLY A 100 11.97 -8.21 -10.67
C GLY A 100 12.00 -9.25 -9.54
N ARG A 101 12.92 -9.14 -8.58
CA ARG A 101 12.99 -10.03 -7.39
C ARG A 101 11.96 -9.65 -6.32
N ILE A 102 11.57 -8.39 -6.29
CA ILE A 102 10.49 -7.85 -5.44
C ILE A 102 9.66 -6.88 -6.26
N THR A 103 8.34 -6.96 -6.14
CA THR A 103 7.43 -6.03 -6.80
C THR A 103 7.30 -4.75 -5.98
N VAL A 104 7.57 -3.60 -6.61
CA VAL A 104 7.27 -2.28 -6.04
C VAL A 104 5.85 -1.89 -6.42
N LEU A 105 4.98 -1.82 -5.42
CA LEU A 105 3.58 -1.38 -5.52
C LEU A 105 3.52 0.08 -5.10
N ALA A 106 3.30 0.99 -6.05
CA ALA A 106 3.22 2.42 -5.70
C ALA A 106 1.88 2.75 -5.05
N GLY A 107 1.91 3.46 -3.93
CA GLY A 107 0.72 3.91 -3.22
C GLY A 107 0.93 5.23 -2.50
N GLY A 108 -0.16 5.85 -2.07
CA GLY A 108 -0.16 7.20 -1.48
C GLY A 108 -0.59 8.24 -2.51
N GLY A 109 -1.88 8.61 -2.48
CA GLY A 109 -2.42 9.64 -3.37
C GLY A 109 -2.52 9.26 -4.85
N VAL A 110 -2.51 7.97 -5.19
CA VAL A 110 -2.72 7.52 -6.57
C VAL A 110 -4.18 7.76 -6.99
N THR A 111 -4.36 8.50 -8.08
CA THR A 111 -5.67 8.88 -8.65
C THR A 111 -5.68 8.59 -10.16
N PRO A 112 -6.84 8.61 -10.84
CA PRO A 112 -6.89 8.49 -12.30
C PRO A 112 -5.94 9.46 -13.01
N GLY A 113 -5.83 10.71 -12.53
CA GLY A 113 -4.98 11.73 -13.14
C GLY A 113 -3.48 11.51 -12.93
N THR A 114 -3.07 10.68 -11.96
CA THR A 114 -1.64 10.43 -11.64
C THR A 114 -1.17 9.03 -11.99
N ALA A 115 -2.10 8.07 -12.16
CA ALA A 115 -1.78 6.67 -12.39
C ALA A 115 -0.97 6.43 -13.66
N GLY A 116 -1.39 7.01 -14.80
CA GLY A 116 -0.69 6.82 -16.08
C GLY A 116 0.74 7.37 -16.07
N GLU A 117 0.94 8.55 -15.45
CA GLU A 117 2.29 9.11 -15.30
C GLU A 117 3.19 8.23 -14.45
N LEU A 118 2.70 7.74 -13.30
CA LEU A 118 3.46 6.83 -12.43
C LEU A 118 3.86 5.56 -13.17
N VAL A 119 2.95 4.93 -13.92
CA VAL A 119 3.24 3.73 -14.70
C VAL A 119 4.35 4.01 -15.71
N ARG A 120 4.25 5.10 -16.48
CA ARG A 120 5.25 5.44 -17.51
C ARG A 120 6.61 5.80 -16.92
N ARG A 121 6.63 6.71 -15.96
CA ARG A 121 7.87 7.28 -15.40
C ARG A 121 8.65 6.28 -14.56
N CYS A 122 7.93 5.46 -13.78
CA CYS A 122 8.55 4.54 -12.83
C CYS A 122 8.59 3.10 -13.34
N ARG A 123 7.97 2.79 -14.49
CA ARG A 123 7.81 1.42 -15.04
C ARG A 123 7.15 0.46 -14.04
N LEU A 124 6.19 0.98 -13.29
CA LEU A 124 5.44 0.22 -12.29
C LEU A 124 4.51 -0.79 -12.96
N ARG A 125 4.41 -1.97 -12.34
CA ARG A 125 3.46 -3.02 -12.76
C ARG A 125 2.19 -3.03 -11.93
N GLU A 126 2.24 -2.45 -10.74
CA GLU A 126 1.13 -2.46 -9.80
C GLU A 126 0.99 -1.11 -9.10
N LEU A 127 -0.26 -0.70 -8.87
CA LEU A 127 -0.63 0.53 -8.17
C LEU A 127 -1.62 0.22 -7.05
N HIS A 128 -1.56 1.01 -5.97
CA HIS A 128 -2.49 0.96 -4.85
C HIS A 128 -3.18 2.30 -4.67
N SER A 129 -4.51 2.30 -4.78
CA SER A 129 -5.35 3.48 -4.52
C SER A 129 -6.45 3.15 -3.54
N THR A 130 -6.81 4.14 -2.72
CA THR A 130 -8.00 4.05 -1.88
C THR A 130 -9.29 4.20 -2.70
N ALA A 131 -9.22 4.86 -3.87
CA ALA A 131 -10.34 5.11 -4.79
C ALA A 131 -11.66 5.44 -4.08
N LYS A 132 -11.61 6.25 -3.02
CA LYS A 132 -12.73 6.44 -2.10
C LYS A 132 -13.41 7.79 -2.29
N ARG A 133 -14.73 7.80 -2.06
CA ARG A 133 -15.51 9.03 -1.82
C ARG A 133 -16.02 9.04 -0.39
N VAL A 134 -16.35 10.23 0.10
CA VAL A 134 -17.06 10.41 1.37
C VAL A 134 -18.56 10.41 1.09
N GLU A 135 -19.29 9.56 1.76
CA GLU A 135 -20.76 9.58 1.81
C GLU A 135 -21.23 10.18 3.12
N ARG A 136 -22.32 10.94 3.04
CA ARG A 136 -22.94 11.57 4.20
C ARG A 136 -24.16 10.76 4.63
N SER A 137 -24.27 10.59 5.94
CA SER A 137 -25.44 9.98 6.56
C SER A 137 -26.71 10.77 6.24
N ALA A 138 -27.75 10.02 5.88
CA ALA A 138 -29.11 10.52 5.71
C ALA A 138 -29.80 10.89 7.04
N MET A 139 -29.12 10.72 8.19
CA MET A 139 -29.63 11.13 9.50
C MET A 139 -30.04 12.60 9.51
N LEU A 140 -31.34 12.84 9.68
CA LEU A 140 -31.96 14.17 9.68
C LEU A 140 -31.67 14.93 10.98
N TYR A 141 -31.63 14.23 12.11
CA TYR A 141 -31.26 14.79 13.40
C TYR A 141 -29.81 14.43 13.75
N ARG A 142 -29.04 15.44 14.15
CA ARG A 142 -27.64 15.31 14.60
C ARG A 142 -27.50 16.01 15.93
N ARG A 143 -27.07 15.29 16.97
CA ARG A 143 -26.90 15.86 18.31
C ARG A 143 -25.73 16.86 18.31
N PRO A 144 -25.97 18.16 18.56
CA PRO A 144 -24.88 19.13 18.61
C PRO A 144 -23.94 18.85 19.79
N GLY A 145 -22.64 19.03 19.58
CA GLY A 145 -21.62 18.90 20.63
C GLY A 145 -21.31 17.47 21.09
N MET A 146 -21.87 16.44 20.44
CA MET A 146 -21.54 15.03 20.71
C MET A 146 -20.68 14.48 19.56
N SER A 147 -19.61 13.77 19.93
CA SER A 147 -18.70 13.07 19.01
C SER A 147 -18.41 11.68 19.56
N MET A 148 -18.54 10.65 18.73
CA MET A 148 -18.12 9.28 19.07
C MET A 148 -16.63 9.05 18.78
N VAL A 149 -16.02 9.93 17.98
CA VAL A 149 -14.58 9.92 17.68
C VAL A 149 -13.83 10.90 18.57
N SER A 150 -12.64 10.51 19.01
CA SER A 150 -11.72 11.34 19.80
C SER A 150 -11.02 12.44 18.99
N ALA A 151 -11.19 12.46 17.65
CA ALA A 151 -10.55 13.38 16.72
C ALA A 151 -11.36 14.68 16.48
N ARG A 152 -10.65 15.77 16.14
CA ARG A 152 -11.11 17.19 16.12
C ARG A 152 -12.21 17.56 15.11
N ALA A 153 -12.77 16.64 14.32
CA ALA A 153 -13.89 16.93 13.43
C ALA A 153 -14.90 15.79 13.49
N PRO A 154 -16.22 16.07 13.60
CA PRO A 154 -17.22 15.02 13.70
C PRO A 154 -17.33 14.29 12.36
N GLN A 155 -16.76 13.08 12.33
CA GLN A 155 -16.94 12.10 11.25
C GLN A 155 -18.14 11.18 11.51
N ASP A 156 -18.86 11.36 12.62
CA ASP A 156 -19.97 10.49 13.05
C ASP A 156 -21.10 10.33 12.02
N TRP A 157 -21.19 11.27 11.08
CA TRP A 157 -22.22 11.31 10.05
C TRP A 157 -21.66 11.16 8.64
N GLU A 158 -20.43 10.69 8.50
CA GLU A 158 -19.77 10.48 7.23
C GLU A 158 -19.02 9.14 7.23
N TRP A 159 -19.03 8.42 6.11
CA TRP A 159 -18.20 7.23 5.93
C TRP A 159 -17.58 7.22 4.55
N THR A 160 -16.50 6.47 4.38
CA THR A 160 -15.85 6.33 3.08
C THR A 160 -16.31 5.07 2.40
N VAL A 161 -16.65 5.18 1.12
CA VAL A 161 -16.94 4.03 0.26
C VAL A 161 -15.99 4.04 -0.93
N ALA A 162 -15.67 2.86 -1.46
CA ALA A 162 -15.02 2.76 -2.76
C ALA A 162 -15.94 3.34 -3.83
N ASP A 163 -15.38 4.18 -4.70
CA ASP A 163 -16.09 4.85 -5.78
C ASP A 163 -15.82 4.14 -7.12
N GLU A 164 -16.87 3.55 -7.68
CA GLU A 164 -16.79 2.84 -8.96
C GLU A 164 -16.22 3.71 -10.09
N ARG A 165 -16.55 5.00 -10.15
CA ARG A 165 -16.08 5.90 -11.21
C ARG A 165 -14.58 6.15 -11.08
N LEU A 166 -14.09 6.32 -9.85
CA LEU A 166 -12.64 6.45 -9.61
C LEU A 166 -11.90 5.16 -9.94
N VAL A 167 -12.47 4.00 -9.61
CA VAL A 167 -11.89 2.70 -9.97
C VAL A 167 -11.82 2.54 -11.50
N ARG A 168 -12.91 2.84 -12.22
CA ARG A 168 -12.93 2.79 -13.70
C ARG A 168 -11.89 3.72 -14.31
N GLY A 169 -11.82 4.97 -13.85
CA GLY A 169 -10.81 5.92 -14.35
C GLY A 169 -9.38 5.48 -14.06
N LEU A 170 -9.11 4.80 -12.94
CA LEU A 170 -7.80 4.20 -12.67
C LEU A 170 -7.47 3.09 -13.68
N LEU A 171 -8.42 2.21 -13.97
CA LEU A 171 -8.23 1.12 -14.94
C LEU A 171 -7.97 1.66 -16.35
N GLU A 172 -8.73 2.67 -16.77
CA GLU A 172 -8.56 3.34 -18.06
C GLU A 172 -7.16 3.98 -18.17
N ALA A 173 -6.77 4.78 -17.17
CA ALA A 173 -5.46 5.44 -17.16
C ALA A 173 -4.28 4.45 -17.18
N VAL A 174 -4.42 3.29 -16.52
CA VAL A 174 -3.39 2.23 -16.55
C VAL A 174 -3.38 1.53 -17.90
N ALA A 175 -4.54 1.24 -18.50
CA ALA A 175 -4.63 0.59 -19.81
C ALA A 175 -4.03 1.47 -20.92
N GLU A 176 -4.32 2.77 -20.91
CA GLU A 176 -3.74 3.75 -21.85
C GLU A 176 -2.20 3.80 -21.72
N ALA A 177 -1.70 3.94 -20.49
CA ALA A 177 -0.26 3.97 -20.24
C ALA A 177 0.46 2.67 -20.63
N ALA A 178 -0.20 1.52 -20.49
CA ALA A 178 0.35 0.22 -20.90
C ALA A 178 0.38 0.05 -22.43
N ALA A 179 -0.64 0.56 -23.14
CA ALA A 179 -0.71 0.51 -24.59
C ALA A 179 0.42 1.32 -25.24
N GLU A 180 0.67 2.54 -24.74
CA GLU A 180 1.74 3.43 -25.21
C GLU A 180 3.15 2.83 -24.99
N ALA A 181 3.33 1.98 -23.98
CA ALA A 181 4.62 1.35 -23.69
C ALA A 181 4.96 0.15 -24.60
N CYS A 182 3.99 -0.32 -25.40
CA CYS A 182 4.13 -1.43 -26.33
C CYS A 182 4.40 -0.96 -27.78
N GLU A 183 4.33 0.34 -28.05
CA GLU A 183 4.75 1.00 -29.30
C GLU A 183 6.23 1.43 -29.24
#